data_AF-A0A8C6FAJ3-F1
#
_entry.id   AF-A0A8C6FAJ3-F1
#
_cell.length_a   1.000
_cell.length_b   1.000
_cell.length_c   1.000
_cell.angle_alpha   90.00
_cell.angle_beta   90.00
_cell.angle_gamma   90.00
#
_symmetry.space_group_name_H-M   'P 1'
#
loop_
_entity.id
_entity.type
_entity.pdbx_description
1 polymer ?
#
loop_
_entity_poly.entity_id
_entity_poly.type
_entity_poly.pdbx_seq_one_letter_code
_entity_poly.pdbx_strand_id
1 'polypeptide(L)'
;KPAGAAPAGSGRTAVGLVAASRREHELVVLGSGGVGKSALTVQFVQGIFVEEYDPTIEDSYRKQVEVDAQQCMLEILDTAGTEQCTAMRD
;
A
#
# COMPACT_ATOMS: atom_id res chain seq x y z
N LYS A 1 50.64 -42.54 9.62
CA LYS A 1 50.83 -41.07 9.79
C LYS A 1 49.53 -40.38 9.34
N PRO A 2 49.03 -39.38 10.10
CA PRO A 2 47.63 -39.31 10.51
C PRO A 2 46.82 -38.23 9.77
N ALA A 3 45.60 -38.00 10.29
CA ALA A 3 44.65 -36.89 10.07
C ALA A 3 43.46 -37.30 9.18
N GLY A 4 42.21 -37.03 9.54
CA GLY A 4 41.66 -36.28 10.67
C GLY A 4 40.14 -36.50 10.63
N ALA A 5 39.53 -36.67 11.79
CA ALA A 5 38.67 -35.66 12.41
C ALA A 5 37.21 -35.70 11.92
N ALA A 6 36.32 -35.83 12.91
CA ALA A 6 34.86 -35.85 12.83
C ALA A 6 34.28 -34.46 12.42
N PRO A 7 32.96 -34.31 12.28
CA PRO A 7 32.31 -33.37 11.38
C PRO A 7 32.29 -31.93 11.92
N ALA A 8 32.39 -30.95 11.01
CA ALA A 8 32.09 -29.56 11.33
C ALA A 8 30.73 -29.21 10.72
N GLY A 9 29.72 -29.09 11.58
CA GLY A 9 28.48 -28.44 11.22
C GLY A 9 28.77 -26.99 10.83
N SER A 10 28.42 -26.61 9.61
CA SER A 10 28.15 -25.22 9.29
C SER A 10 26.65 -25.09 9.19
N GLY A 11 26.02 -25.00 10.37
CA GLY A 11 24.70 -24.44 10.47
C GLY A 11 24.80 -23.03 9.88
N ARG A 12 24.32 -22.87 8.65
CA ARG A 12 23.89 -21.56 8.21
C ARG A 12 22.72 -21.25 9.13
N THR A 13 23.00 -20.47 10.17
CA THR A 13 21.97 -19.75 10.90
C THR A 13 21.16 -19.05 9.84
N ALA A 14 20.01 -19.64 9.51
CA ALA A 14 18.90 -18.88 9.00
C ALA A 14 18.67 -17.86 10.12
N VAL A 15 19.27 -16.67 9.96
CA VAL A 15 18.78 -15.48 10.63
C VAL A 15 17.31 -15.51 10.26
N GLY A 16 16.49 -15.91 11.24
CA GLY A 16 15.07 -16.05 11.04
C GLY A 16 14.61 -14.70 10.56
N LEU A 17 14.37 -14.61 9.25
CA LEU A 17 13.53 -13.56 8.71
C LEU A 17 12.17 -13.93 9.32
N VAL A 18 11.92 -13.43 10.53
CA VAL A 18 10.58 -13.22 11.01
C VAL A 18 9.98 -12.40 9.88
N ALA A 19 9.18 -13.05 9.04
CA ALA A 19 8.50 -12.36 7.95
C ALA A 19 7.76 -11.22 8.64
N ALA A 20 8.27 -10.00 8.49
CA ALA A 20 7.64 -8.84 9.08
C ALA A 20 6.21 -8.88 8.57
N SER A 21 5.25 -9.01 9.49
CA SER A 21 3.84 -9.05 9.13
C SER A 21 3.54 -7.71 8.46
N ARG A 22 3.49 -7.74 7.13
CA ARG A 22 3.16 -6.58 6.34
C ARG A 22 1.71 -6.26 6.63
N ARG A 23 1.46 -5.08 7.20
CA ARG A 23 0.11 -4.62 7.47
C ARG A 23 -0.52 -4.19 6.15
N GLU A 24 -1.70 -4.72 5.86
CA GLU A 24 -2.50 -4.33 4.71
C GLU A 24 -3.69 -3.53 5.22
N HIS A 25 -3.95 -2.37 4.60
CA HIS A 25 -5.03 -1.46 4.96
C HIS A 25 -5.79 -1.05 3.72
N GLU A 26 -7.11 -1.16 3.78
CA GLU A 26 -8.03 -0.67 2.76
C GLU A 26 -8.54 0.72 3.15
N LEU A 27 -8.37 1.68 2.25
CA LEU A 27 -8.75 3.08 2.41
C LEU A 27 -9.72 3.46 1.31
N VAL A 28 -10.82 4.15 1.66
CA VAL A 28 -11.77 4.68 0.68
C VAL A 28 -11.81 6.20 0.82
N VAL A 29 -11.63 6.91 -0.30
CA VAL A 29 -11.65 8.38 -0.33
C VAL A 29 -13.03 8.85 -0.76
N LEU A 30 -13.73 9.55 0.14
CA LEU A 30 -15.10 10.02 -0.05
C LEU A 30 -15.21 11.55 0.08
N GLY A 31 -16.19 12.14 -0.60
CA GLY A 31 -16.47 13.58 -0.57
C GLY A 31 -17.20 14.03 -1.82
N SER A 32 -17.70 15.27 -1.83
CA SER A 32 -18.43 15.86 -2.97
C SER A 32 -17.60 15.89 -4.27
N GLY A 33 -18.24 16.10 -5.41
CA GLY A 33 -17.53 16.32 -6.67
C GLY A 33 -16.68 17.58 -6.63
N GLY A 34 -15.58 17.59 -7.38
CA GLY A 34 -14.71 18.76 -7.51
C GLY A 34 -13.87 19.15 -6.28
N VAL A 35 -13.99 18.48 -5.14
CA VAL A 35 -13.22 18.81 -3.91
C VAL A 35 -11.75 18.41 -3.95
N GLY A 36 -11.29 17.72 -5.01
CA GLY A 36 -9.89 17.34 -5.19
C GLY A 36 -9.48 15.97 -4.64
N LYS A 37 -10.42 15.03 -4.44
CA LYS A 37 -10.14 13.65 -3.98
C LYS A 37 -9.08 12.97 -4.84
N SER A 38 -9.34 12.91 -6.14
CA SER A 38 -8.45 12.28 -7.12
C SER A 38 -7.11 12.99 -7.21
N ALA A 39 -7.09 14.33 -7.14
CA ALA A 39 -5.85 15.10 -7.12
C ALA A 39 -4.97 14.73 -5.91
N LEU A 40 -5.57 14.61 -4.72
CA LEU A 40 -4.88 14.18 -3.50
C LEU A 40 -4.40 12.74 -3.61
N THR A 41 -5.26 11.82 -4.09
CA THR A 41 -4.93 10.40 -4.23
C THR A 41 -3.78 10.20 -5.21
N VAL A 42 -3.84 10.83 -6.39
CA VAL A 42 -2.79 10.74 -7.41
C VAL A 42 -1.48 11.36 -6.93
N GLN A 43 -1.54 12.53 -6.30
CA GLN A 43 -0.35 13.16 -5.73
C GLN A 43 0.28 12.28 -4.65
N PHE A 44 -0.55 11.70 -3.77
CA PHE A 44 -0.06 10.78 -2.76
C PHE A 44 0.56 9.54 -3.39
N VAL A 45 -0.05 8.93 -4.39
CA VAL A 45 0.42 7.66 -4.97
C VAL A 45 1.66 7.86 -5.86
N GLN A 46 1.58 8.82 -6.79
CA GLN A 46 2.54 9.00 -7.88
C GLN A 46 3.57 10.11 -7.62
N GLY A 47 3.34 10.98 -6.64
CA GLY A 47 4.23 12.10 -6.33
C GLY A 47 4.16 13.25 -7.34
N ILE A 48 3.17 13.25 -8.23
CA ILE A 48 2.92 14.31 -9.22
C ILE A 48 1.55 14.93 -9.00
N PHE A 49 1.43 16.22 -9.28
CA PHE A 49 0.14 16.91 -9.32
C PHE A 49 -0.27 17.10 -10.78
N VAL A 50 -1.43 16.57 -11.15
CA VAL A 50 -1.96 16.66 -12.51
C VAL A 50 -3.01 17.77 -12.54
N GLU A 51 -2.81 18.78 -13.39
CA GLU A 51 -3.72 19.93 -13.51
C GLU A 51 -5.04 19.58 -14.20
N GLU A 52 -4.98 18.71 -15.22
CA GLU A 52 -6.15 18.19 -15.92
C GLU A 52 -6.34 16.72 -15.58
N TYR A 53 -7.38 16.42 -14.81
CA TYR A 53 -7.72 15.05 -14.44
C TYR A 53 -9.10 14.70 -15.03
N ASP A 54 -9.18 13.56 -15.71
CA ASP A 54 -10.46 13.02 -16.18
C ASP A 54 -11.31 12.60 -14.99
N PRO A 55 -12.57 13.05 -14.84
CA PRO A 55 -13.40 12.70 -13.69
C PRO A 55 -13.40 11.18 -13.39
N THR A 56 -12.90 10.79 -12.21
CA THR A 56 -12.89 9.38 -11.77
C THR A 56 -14.33 8.88 -11.65
N ILE A 57 -14.60 7.67 -12.15
CA ILE A 57 -15.78 6.88 -11.76
C ILE A 57 -15.42 6.15 -10.45
N GLU A 58 -14.44 5.26 -10.52
CA GLU A 58 -13.82 4.58 -9.39
C GLU A 58 -12.42 4.08 -9.82
N ASP A 59 -11.37 4.43 -9.08
CA ASP A 59 -9.99 4.01 -9.33
C ASP A 59 -9.39 3.32 -8.10
N SER A 60 -8.59 2.28 -8.32
CA SER A 60 -7.90 1.54 -7.25
C SER A 60 -6.38 1.68 -7.36
N TYR A 61 -5.75 2.09 -6.28
CA TYR A 61 -4.31 2.27 -6.18
C TYR A 61 -3.72 1.41 -5.07
N ARG A 62 -2.45 1.00 -5.24
CA ARG A 62 -1.68 0.34 -4.18
C ARG A 62 -0.40 1.09 -3.94
N LYS A 63 -0.10 1.38 -2.67
CA LYS A 63 1.14 2.07 -2.30
C LYS A 63 1.76 1.45 -1.05
N GLN A 64 3.06 1.16 -1.16
CA GLN A 64 3.90 0.85 -0.01
C GLN A 64 4.28 2.14 0.70
N VAL A 65 4.07 2.16 2.01
CA VAL A 65 4.43 3.28 2.87
C VAL A 65 5.08 2.78 4.16
N GLU A 66 5.91 3.62 4.75
CA GLU A 66 6.40 3.41 6.10
C GLU A 66 5.55 4.26 7.07
N VAL A 67 4.92 3.60 8.04
CA VAL A 67 4.16 4.25 9.12
C VAL A 67 4.72 3.71 10.43
N ASP A 68 5.16 4.60 11.33
CA ASP A 68 5.76 4.24 12.62
C ASP A 68 6.89 3.19 12.50
N ALA A 69 7.77 3.36 11.52
CA ALA A 69 8.86 2.44 11.17
C ALA A 69 8.41 1.02 10.75
N GLN A 70 7.14 0.84 10.36
CA GLN A 70 6.59 -0.40 9.83
C GLN A 70 6.21 -0.24 8.35
N GLN A 71 6.58 -1.23 7.54
CA GLN A 71 6.18 -1.29 6.13
C GLN A 71 4.73 -1.76 6.01
N CYS A 72 3.89 -0.92 5.42
CA CYS A 72 2.47 -1.15 5.21
C CYS A 72 2.14 -1.13 3.71
N MET A 73 1.16 -1.93 3.31
CA MET A 73 0.49 -1.80 2.02
C MET A 73 -0.82 -1.06 2.22
N LEU A 74 -1.01 0.04 1.49
CA LEU A 74 -2.30 0.70 1.37
C LEU A 74 -2.95 0.28 0.07
N GLU A 75 -4.20 -0.13 0.14
CA GLU A 75 -5.11 -0.28 -1.00
C GLU A 75 -6.11 0.87 -0.93
N ILE A 76 -6.06 1.77 -1.92
CA ILE A 76 -6.80 3.03 -1.90
C ILE A 76 -7.83 2.99 -3.00
N LEU A 77 -9.09 3.16 -2.64
CA LEU A 77 -10.22 3.33 -3.54
C LEU A 77 -10.54 4.82 -3.65
N ASP A 78 -10.24 5.42 -4.80
CA ASP A 78 -10.67 6.77 -5.17
C ASP A 78 -12.02 6.70 -5.86
N THR A 79 -12.99 7.47 -5.37
CA THR A 79 -14.38 7.42 -5.85
C THR A 79 -14.77 8.72 -6.55
N ALA A 80 -15.71 8.63 -7.51
CA ALA A 80 -16.44 9.80 -7.99
C ALA A 80 -17.11 10.53 -6.82
N GLY A 81 -17.28 11.85 -6.94
CA GLY A 81 -18.01 12.64 -5.94
C GLY A 81 -19.38 12.05 -5.59
N THR A 82 -19.75 12.10 -4.31
CA THR A 82 -20.98 11.49 -3.76
C THR A 82 -22.31 11.96 -4.36
N GLU A 83 -22.32 12.99 -5.22
CA GLU A 83 -23.52 13.37 -5.97
C GLU A 83 -23.97 12.30 -6.99
N GLN A 84 -23.10 11.35 -7.31
CA GLN A 84 -23.40 10.21 -8.19
C GLN A 84 -23.60 8.88 -7.45
N CYS A 85 -23.37 8.84 -6.13
CA CYS A 85 -23.44 7.63 -5.32
C CYS A 85 -24.39 7.81 -4.11
N THR A 86 -25.69 7.93 -4.36
CA THR A 86 -26.74 7.71 -3.36
C THR A 86 -26.94 6.22 -2.99
N ALA A 87 -26.05 5.32 -3.42
CA ALA A 87 -26.28 3.87 -3.43
C ALA A 87 -25.67 3.08 -2.25
N MET A 88 -25.26 3.72 -1.15
CA MET A 88 -24.78 3.00 0.05
C MET A 88 -25.48 3.44 1.34
N ARG A 89 -26.78 3.74 1.23
CA ARG A 89 -27.70 3.76 2.37
C ARG A 89 -28.84 2.80 2.08
N ASP A 90 -28.59 1.52 2.33
CA ASP A 90 -29.56 0.51 2.78
C ASP A 90 -28.78 -0.64 3.44
#